data_AF-A0A530L8E2-F1
#
_entry.id   AF-A0A530L8E2-F1
#
_cell.length_a   1.000
_cell.length_b   1.000
_cell.length_c   1.000
_cell.angle_alpha   90.00
_cell.angle_beta   90.00
_cell.angle_gamma   90.00
#
_symmetry.space_group_name_H-M   'P 1'
#
loop_
_entity.id
_entity.type
_entity.pdbx_description
1 polymer ?
#
loop_
_entity_poly.entity_id
_entity_poly.type
_entity_poly.pdbx_seq_one_letter_code
_entity_poly.pdbx_strand_id
1 'polypeptide(L)'
;AGLIAGNSDIRAVTILKRFQDGMSWLAQIIMFLILGLFATPSQFPAILVPAVLLGLFLIFVARPIAVWLCLMPFRLPRPEVAFVSWVGLRGAVSILLAITPLLGGLENGRLIFNTAFIIVLVSLIIQGWTVGPLARRLGLIVPA
;
A
#
# COMPACT_ATOMS: atom_id res chain seq x y z
N ALA A 1 -7.73 -2.69 19.83
CA ALA A 1 -9.20 -2.54 19.94
C ALA A 1 -9.94 -3.30 18.83
N GLY A 2 -9.72 -2.99 17.55
CA GLY A 2 -10.44 -3.64 16.43
C GLY A 2 -10.33 -5.17 16.37
N LEU A 3 -9.14 -5.74 16.60
CA LEU A 3 -8.96 -7.21 16.64
C LEU A 3 -9.74 -7.90 17.77
N ILE A 4 -9.80 -7.25 18.94
CA ILE A 4 -10.53 -7.77 20.11
C ILE A 4 -12.04 -7.69 19.83
N ALA A 5 -12.54 -6.53 19.42
CA ALA A 5 -13.95 -6.34 19.09
C ALA A 5 -14.41 -7.23 17.93
N GLY A 6 -13.57 -7.45 16.91
CA GLY A 6 -13.88 -8.31 15.77
C GLY A 6 -13.94 -9.81 16.08
N ASN A 7 -13.24 -10.27 17.12
CA ASN A 7 -13.23 -11.65 17.61
C ASN A 7 -14.19 -11.87 18.80
N SER A 8 -14.91 -10.84 19.21
CA SER A 8 -15.93 -10.92 20.26
C SER A 8 -17.27 -11.36 19.65
N ASP A 9 -18.07 -12.11 20.39
CA ASP A 9 -19.40 -12.51 19.93
C ASP A 9 -20.39 -11.33 20.06
N ILE A 10 -20.42 -10.48 19.02
CA ILE A 10 -21.23 -9.27 18.97
C ILE A 10 -22.49 -9.53 18.14
N ARG A 11 -23.67 -9.32 18.73
CA ARG A 11 -24.96 -9.35 18.00
C ARG A 11 -24.93 -8.33 16.85
N ALA A 12 -25.30 -8.78 15.65
CA ALA A 12 -25.31 -7.97 14.41
C ALA A 12 -23.94 -7.48 13.90
N VAL A 13 -22.84 -8.20 14.17
CA VAL A 13 -21.48 -7.85 13.70
C VAL A 13 -21.39 -7.59 12.20
N THR A 14 -22.19 -8.27 11.37
CA THR A 14 -22.19 -8.12 9.92
C THR A 14 -22.62 -6.72 9.47
N ILE A 15 -23.61 -6.13 10.13
CA ILE A 15 -24.10 -4.77 9.81
C ILE A 15 -23.06 -3.74 10.24
N LEU A 16 -22.49 -3.90 11.44
CA LEU A 16 -21.45 -3.02 11.96
C LEU A 16 -20.19 -3.03 11.08
N LYS A 17 -19.75 -4.23 10.65
CA LYS A 17 -18.60 -4.38 9.73
C LYS A 17 -18.87 -3.66 8.41
N ARG A 18 -20.01 -3.89 7.76
CA ARG A 18 -20.37 -3.20 6.51
C ARG A 18 -20.39 -1.68 6.65
N PHE A 19 -20.90 -1.15 7.76
CA PHE A 19 -20.89 0.28 8.01
C PHE A 19 -19.46 0.83 8.21
N GLN A 20 -18.65 0.16 9.02
CA GLN A 20 -17.24 0.55 9.23
C GLN A 20 -16.41 0.44 7.95
N ASP A 21 -16.63 -0.59 7.15
CA ASP A 21 -15.97 -0.77 5.85
C ASP A 21 -16.34 0.38 4.90
N GLY A 22 -17.62 0.74 4.82
CA GLY A 22 -18.09 1.89 4.03
C GLY A 22 -17.48 3.22 4.49
N MET A 23 -17.47 3.47 5.80
CA MET A 23 -16.84 4.67 6.40
C MET A 23 -15.34 4.71 6.13
N SER A 24 -14.65 3.58 6.26
CA SER A 24 -13.21 3.46 6.01
C SER A 24 -12.88 3.71 4.53
N TRP A 25 -13.71 3.18 3.64
CA TRP A 25 -13.55 3.40 2.20
C TRP A 25 -13.75 4.87 1.82
N LEU A 26 -14.78 5.52 2.36
CA LEU A 26 -15.01 6.95 2.17
C LEU A 26 -13.85 7.79 2.72
N ALA A 27 -13.41 7.51 3.95
CA ALA A 27 -12.28 8.20 4.57
C ALA A 27 -10.99 8.01 3.74
N GLN A 28 -10.77 6.83 3.17
CA GLN A 28 -9.64 6.57 2.29
C GLN A 28 -9.71 7.39 1.01
N ILE A 29 -10.88 7.48 0.35
CA ILE A 29 -11.07 8.33 -0.83
C ILE A 29 -10.78 9.79 -0.51
N ILE A 30 -11.38 10.31 0.58
CA ILE A 30 -11.19 11.70 1.02
C ILE A 30 -9.71 11.97 1.28
N MET A 31 -9.04 11.08 1.99
CA MET A 31 -7.63 11.23 2.32
C MET A 31 -6.76 11.22 1.05
N PHE A 32 -6.98 10.30 0.10
CA PHE A 32 -6.24 10.31 -1.17
C PHE A 32 -6.50 11.59 -1.97
N LEU A 33 -7.74 12.09 -1.98
CA LEU A 33 -8.11 13.32 -2.66
C LEU A 33 -7.40 14.54 -2.06
N ILE A 34 -7.45 14.70 -0.74
CA ILE A 34 -6.78 15.80 -0.02
C ILE A 34 -5.28 15.74 -0.24
N LEU A 35 -4.67 14.56 -0.12
CA LEU A 35 -3.22 14.39 -0.31
C LEU A 35 -2.81 14.64 -1.76
N GLY A 36 -3.63 14.25 -2.72
CA GLY A 36 -3.41 14.56 -4.13
C GLY A 36 -3.49 16.05 -4.43
N LEU A 37 -4.46 16.75 -3.83
CA LEU A 37 -4.57 18.21 -3.93
C LEU A 37 -3.39 18.93 -3.25
N PHE A 38 -2.87 18.35 -2.17
CA PHE A 38 -1.75 18.89 -1.40
C PHE A 38 -0.39 18.67 -2.10
N ALA A 39 -0.29 17.63 -2.94
CA ALA A 39 0.91 17.36 -3.73
C ALA A 39 1.16 18.50 -4.71
N THR A 40 2.41 18.96 -4.81
CA THR A 40 2.76 20.12 -5.66
C THR A 40 3.24 19.64 -7.04
N PRO A 41 2.40 19.67 -8.09
CA PRO A 41 2.72 19.05 -9.39
C PRO A 41 3.87 19.74 -10.14
N SER A 42 4.19 21.00 -9.82
CA SER A 42 5.29 21.74 -10.45
C SER A 42 6.68 21.15 -10.19
N GLN A 43 6.85 20.39 -9.11
CA GLN A 43 8.14 19.74 -8.78
C GLN A 43 8.23 18.29 -9.28
N PHE A 44 7.13 17.75 -9.84
CA PHE A 44 7.09 16.35 -10.26
C PHE A 44 8.04 16.04 -11.42
N PRO A 45 8.16 16.83 -12.50
CA PRO A 45 8.97 16.44 -13.66
C PRO A 45 10.44 16.18 -13.33
N ALA A 46 11.01 16.94 -12.39
CA ALA A 46 12.40 16.81 -11.98
C ALA A 46 12.65 15.57 -11.10
N ILE A 47 11.64 15.11 -10.36
CA ILE A 47 11.75 14.04 -9.35
C ILE A 47 11.11 12.74 -9.84
N LEU A 48 10.32 12.79 -10.90
CA LEU A 48 9.53 11.67 -11.42
C LEU A 48 10.41 10.47 -11.76
N VAL A 49 11.48 10.68 -12.53
CA VAL A 49 12.39 9.60 -12.95
C VAL A 49 13.04 8.90 -11.74
N PRO A 50 13.73 9.61 -10.82
CA PRO A 50 14.34 8.96 -9.66
C PRO A 50 13.29 8.33 -8.73
N ALA A 51 12.13 8.96 -8.51
CA ALA A 51 11.07 8.41 -7.67
C ALA A 51 10.44 7.14 -8.25
N VAL A 52 10.20 7.10 -9.56
CA VAL A 52 9.66 5.92 -10.25
C VAL A 52 10.67 4.78 -10.22
N LEU A 53 11.95 5.05 -10.51
CA LEU A 53 13.01 4.03 -10.44
C LEU A 53 13.16 3.47 -9.03
N LEU A 54 13.15 4.33 -8.01
CA LEU A 54 13.23 3.91 -6.61
C LEU A 54 11.97 3.12 -6.20
N GLY A 55 10.79 3.54 -6.65
CA GLY A 55 9.54 2.81 -6.46
C GLY A 55 9.58 1.40 -7.08
N LEU A 56 10.03 1.30 -8.33
CA LEU A 56 10.23 0.02 -9.03
C LEU A 56 11.24 -0.86 -8.31
N PHE A 57 12.40 -0.32 -7.94
CA PHE A 57 13.42 -1.05 -7.19
C PHE A 57 12.85 -1.61 -5.87
N LEU A 58 12.10 -0.78 -5.15
CA LEU A 58 11.48 -1.20 -3.90
C LEU A 58 10.39 -2.28 -4.10
N ILE A 59 9.67 -2.26 -5.22
CA ILE A 59 8.61 -3.23 -5.53
C ILE A 59 9.20 -4.56 -6.03
N PHE A 60 10.17 -4.51 -6.94
CA PHE A 60 10.70 -5.68 -7.63
C PHE A 60 11.90 -6.34 -6.94
N VAL A 61 12.65 -5.59 -6.13
CA VAL A 61 13.89 -6.09 -5.52
C VAL A 61 13.77 -6.12 -4.01
N ALA A 62 13.58 -4.96 -3.38
CA ALA A 62 13.61 -4.88 -1.92
C ALA A 62 12.53 -5.75 -1.28
N ARG A 63 11.31 -5.75 -1.84
CA ARG A 63 10.18 -6.49 -1.27
C ARG A 63 10.28 -8.01 -1.45
N PRO A 64 10.57 -8.56 -2.65
CA PRO A 64 10.78 -10.00 -2.80
C PRO A 64 11.92 -10.53 -1.93
N ILE A 65 13.02 -9.79 -1.81
CA ILE A 65 14.14 -10.17 -0.94
C ILE A 65 13.71 -10.19 0.53
N ALA A 66 13.03 -9.14 1.01
CA ALA A 66 12.56 -9.08 2.39
C ALA A 66 11.58 -10.21 2.73
N VAL A 67 10.62 -10.47 1.83
CA VAL A 67 9.64 -11.55 2.01
C VAL A 67 10.32 -12.92 1.95
N TRP A 68 11.26 -13.12 1.03
CA TRP A 68 11.98 -14.38 0.90
C TRP A 68 12.83 -14.67 2.13
N LEU A 69 13.55 -13.68 2.67
CA LEU A 69 14.31 -13.79 3.91
C LEU A 69 13.42 -14.13 5.11
N CYS A 70 12.27 -13.45 5.25
CA CYS A 70 11.34 -13.68 6.35
C CYS A 70 10.62 -15.03 6.26
N LEU A 71 10.37 -15.54 5.05
CA LEU A 71 9.65 -16.81 4.83
C LEU A 71 10.57 -18.02 4.62
N MET A 72 11.89 -17.80 4.50
CA MET A 72 12.90 -18.86 4.48
C MET A 72 12.74 -19.89 5.61
N PRO A 73 12.49 -19.50 6.89
CA PRO A 73 12.29 -20.48 7.96
C PRO A 73 10.93 -21.19 7.93
N PHE A 74 9.93 -20.65 7.24
CA PHE A 74 8.54 -21.17 7.24
C PHE A 74 8.22 -22.17 6.12
N ARG A 75 9.17 -22.46 5.21
CA ARG A 75 9.08 -23.48 4.14
C ARG A 75 7.77 -23.45 3.31
N LEU A 76 7.23 -22.26 3.03
CA LEU A 76 6.04 -22.11 2.19
C LEU A 76 6.32 -22.44 0.71
N PRO A 77 5.31 -22.91 -0.04
CA PRO A 77 5.45 -23.17 -1.46
C PRO A 77 5.76 -21.87 -2.23
N ARG A 78 6.66 -21.97 -3.21
CA ARG A 78 7.15 -20.86 -4.04
C ARG A 78 6.03 -19.94 -4.61
N PRO A 79 4.88 -20.44 -5.10
CA PRO A 79 3.80 -19.57 -5.57
C PRO A 79 3.18 -18.69 -4.48
N GLU A 80 3.07 -19.18 -3.24
CA GLU A 80 2.56 -18.39 -2.11
C GLU A 80 3.55 -17.30 -1.69
N VAL A 81 4.84 -17.64 -1.63
CA VAL A 81 5.92 -16.67 -1.34
C VAL A 81 5.94 -15.57 -2.42
N ALA A 82 5.81 -15.95 -3.69
CA ALA A 82 5.73 -15.01 -4.80
C ALA A 82 4.51 -14.09 -4.68
N PHE A 83 3.33 -14.64 -4.35
CA PHE A 83 2.12 -13.85 -4.16
C PHE A 83 2.23 -12.87 -2.99
N VAL A 84 2.69 -13.33 -1.82
CA VAL A 84 2.88 -12.48 -0.63
C VAL A 84 3.89 -11.36 -0.93
N SER A 85 4.97 -11.67 -1.66
CA SER A 85 5.95 -10.68 -2.09
C SER A 85 5.39 -9.64 -3.07
N TRP A 86 4.28 -9.95 -3.75
CA TRP A 86 3.65 -9.08 -4.73
C TRP A 86 2.46 -8.27 -4.20
N VAL A 87 1.69 -8.79 -3.22
CA VAL A 87 0.53 -8.14 -2.58
C VAL A 87 0.99 -7.03 -1.61
N GLY A 88 1.69 -6.05 -2.15
CA GLY A 88 2.44 -5.05 -1.42
C GLY A 88 1.93 -3.68 -1.54
N LEU A 89 0.61 -3.58 -1.48
CA LEU A 89 -0.09 -2.33 -1.64
C LEU A 89 0.42 -1.34 -0.60
N ARG A 90 1.28 -0.44 -1.07
CA ARG A 90 1.63 0.77 -0.35
C ARG A 90 0.37 1.64 -0.35
N GLY A 91 -0.26 1.75 0.80
CA GLY A 91 -1.56 2.38 0.95
C GLY A 91 -1.48 3.74 1.63
N ALA A 92 -2.59 4.06 2.29
CA ALA A 92 -2.79 5.27 3.08
C ALA A 92 -1.68 5.55 4.09
N VAL A 93 -1.25 4.51 4.81
CA VAL A 93 -0.26 4.62 5.89
C VAL A 93 1.07 5.17 5.39
N SER A 94 1.53 4.76 4.20
CA SER A 94 2.81 5.23 3.66
C SER A 94 2.79 6.72 3.34
N ILE A 95 1.68 7.26 2.82
CA ILE A 95 1.56 8.69 2.53
C ILE A 95 1.41 9.50 3.84
N LEU A 96 0.67 8.97 4.81
CA LEU A 96 0.59 9.58 6.14
C LEU A 96 1.97 9.66 6.81
N LEU A 97 2.80 8.62 6.70
CA LEU A 97 4.19 8.69 7.19
C LEU A 97 5.07 9.64 6.37
N ALA A 98 4.71 9.94 5.12
CA ALA A 98 5.46 10.88 4.30
C ALA A 98 5.11 12.35 4.60
N ILE A 99 3.98 12.63 5.28
CA ILE A 99 3.62 13.99 5.70
C ILE A 99 4.29 14.39 7.02
N THR A 100 4.71 13.43 7.85
CA THR A 100 5.35 13.73 9.14
C THR A 100 6.63 14.56 9.02
N PRO A 101 7.54 14.37 8.04
CA PRO A 101 8.71 15.22 7.87
C PRO A 101 8.34 16.67 7.51
N LEU A 102 7.24 16.83 6.77
CA LEU A 102 6.74 18.14 6.36
C LEU A 102 6.11 18.89 7.54
N LEU A 103 5.34 18.20 8.37
CA LEU A 103 4.79 18.75 9.61
C LEU A 103 5.90 19.07 10.63
N GLY A 104 6.99 18.32 10.61
CA GLY A 104 8.19 18.56 11.42
C GLY A 104 9.06 19.73 10.96
N GLY A 105 8.69 20.44 9.89
CA GLY A 105 9.41 21.62 9.41
C GLY A 105 10.77 21.33 8.76
N LEU A 106 11.03 20.10 8.31
CA LEU A 106 12.28 19.76 7.65
C LEU A 106 12.39 20.44 6.28
N GLU A 107 13.57 21.01 5.99
CA GLU A 107 13.85 21.72 4.72
C GLU A 107 13.54 20.86 3.47
N ASN A 108 13.78 19.55 3.57
CA ASN A 108 13.52 18.58 2.50
C ASN A 108 12.15 17.88 2.60
N GLY A 109 11.28 18.28 3.54
CA GLY A 109 10.01 17.60 3.81
C GLY A 109 9.09 17.54 2.58
N ARG A 110 9.07 18.59 1.75
CA ARG A 110 8.26 18.64 0.51
C ARG A 110 8.80 17.70 -0.57
N LEU A 111 10.11 17.56 -0.69
CA LEU A 111 10.75 16.62 -1.62
C LEU A 111 10.46 15.17 -1.22
N ILE A 112 10.56 14.84 0.07
CA ILE A 112 10.25 13.52 0.60
C ILE A 112 8.77 13.18 0.38
N PHE A 113 7.87 14.13 0.69
CA PHE A 113 6.43 13.96 0.47
C PHE A 113 6.11 13.70 -1.00
N ASN A 114 6.60 14.54 -1.92
CA ASN A 114 6.35 14.39 -3.35
C ASN A 114 6.91 13.07 -3.89
N THR A 115 8.10 12.66 -3.44
CA THR A 115 8.73 11.38 -3.83
C THR A 115 7.90 10.19 -3.35
N ALA A 116 7.51 10.19 -2.07
CA ALA A 116 6.69 9.12 -1.51
C ALA A 116 5.30 9.04 -2.17
N PHE A 117 4.70 10.19 -2.48
CA PHE A 117 3.43 10.26 -3.19
C PHE A 117 3.53 9.60 -4.58
N ILE A 118 4.57 9.92 -5.36
CA ILE A 118 4.82 9.28 -6.66
C ILE A 118 5.02 7.77 -6.51
N ILE A 119 5.82 7.32 -5.54
CA ILE A 119 6.06 5.89 -5.29
C ILE A 119 4.75 5.16 -4.97
N VAL A 120 3.88 5.74 -4.14
CA VAL A 120 2.59 5.15 -3.80
C VAL A 120 1.68 5.10 -5.02
N LEU A 121 1.61 6.18 -5.80
CA LEU A 121 0.79 6.25 -7.01
C LEU A 121 1.23 5.19 -8.04
N VAL A 122 2.54 5.06 -8.28
CA VAL A 122 3.12 4.00 -9.12
C VAL A 122 2.79 2.61 -8.56
N SER A 123 2.94 2.40 -7.26
CA SER A 123 2.62 1.14 -6.60
C SER A 123 1.15 0.77 -6.77
N LEU A 124 0.23 1.73 -6.61
CA LEU A 124 -1.21 1.52 -6.76
C LEU A 124 -1.60 1.23 -8.21
N ILE A 125 -0.98 1.88 -9.19
CA ILE A 125 -1.23 1.58 -10.61
C ILE A 125 -0.72 0.17 -10.94
N ILE A 126 0.54 -0.12 -10.63
CA ILE A 126 1.18 -1.40 -10.98
C ILE A 126 0.49 -2.54 -10.24
N GLN A 127 0.40 -2.47 -8.91
CA GLN A 127 -0.14 -3.56 -8.11
C GLN A 127 -1.67 -3.60 -8.15
N GLY A 128 -2.37 -2.46 -8.21
CA GLY A 128 -3.82 -2.44 -8.34
C GLY A 128 -4.30 -3.17 -9.59
N TRP A 129 -3.59 -3.03 -10.71
CA TRP A 129 -3.88 -3.80 -11.93
C TRP A 129 -3.36 -5.25 -11.84
N THR A 130 -2.16 -5.47 -11.27
CA THR A 130 -1.48 -6.76 -11.38
C THR A 130 -1.91 -7.79 -10.32
N VAL A 131 -2.44 -7.36 -9.17
CA VAL A 131 -2.81 -8.28 -8.07
C VAL A 131 -3.89 -9.27 -8.49
N GLY A 132 -4.94 -8.82 -9.19
CA GLY A 132 -6.04 -9.69 -9.64
C GLY A 132 -5.60 -10.78 -10.64
N PRO A 133 -4.93 -10.43 -11.75
CA PRO A 133 -4.40 -11.39 -12.72
C PRO A 133 -3.34 -12.33 -12.13
N LEU A 134 -2.49 -11.83 -11.22
CA LEU A 134 -1.45 -12.66 -10.60
C LEU A 134 -2.05 -13.70 -9.64
N ALA A 135 -3.07 -13.32 -8.86
CA ALA A 135 -3.82 -14.28 -8.04
C ALA A 135 -4.42 -15.41 -8.89
N ARG A 136 -4.99 -15.07 -10.07
CA ARG A 136 -5.51 -16.07 -11.03
C ARG A 136 -4.41 -16.97 -11.58
N ARG A 137 -3.27 -16.41 -11.98
CA ARG A 137 -2.16 -17.19 -12.57
C ARG A 137 -1.46 -18.11 -11.58
N LEU A 138 -1.42 -17.74 -10.30
CA LEU A 138 -0.79 -18.56 -9.26
C LEU A 138 -1.72 -19.65 -8.70
N GLY A 139 -2.96 -19.76 -9.19
CA GLY A 139 -3.91 -20.78 -8.73
C GLY A 139 -4.36 -20.58 -7.27
N LEU A 140 -4.15 -19.40 -6.70
CA LEU A 140 -4.46 -19.06 -5.30
C LEU A 140 -5.91 -18.58 -5.10
N ILE A 141 -6.71 -18.60 -6.16
CA ILE A 141 -8.14 -18.37 -6.07
C ILE A 141 -8.76 -19.72 -5.71
N VAL A 142 -9.11 -19.86 -4.44
CA VAL A 142 -10.02 -20.91 -4.00
C VAL A 142 -11.32 -20.71 -4.81
N PRO A 143 -11.74 -21.68 -5.65
CA PRO A 143 -13.03 -21.62 -6.30
C PRO A 143 -14.10 -21.48 -5.20
N ALA A 144 -14.99 -20.50 -5.37
CA ALA A 144 -16.16 -20.34 -4.51
C ALA A 144 -17.08 -21.56 -4.60
#